data_AF-A0A059CBK5-F1
#
_entry.id   AF-A0A059CBK5-F1
#
_cell.length_a   1.000
_cell.length_b   1.000
_cell.length_c   1.000
_cell.angle_alpha   90.00
_cell.angle_beta   90.00
_cell.angle_gamma   90.00
#
_symmetry.space_group_name_H-M   'P 1'
#
loop_
_entity.id
_entity.type
_entity.pdbx_description
1 polymer ?
#
loop_
_entity_poly.entity_id
_entity_poly.type
_entity_poly.pdbx_seq_one_letter_code
_entity_poly.pdbx_strand_id
1 'polypeptide(L)'
;DAYNPVPGVMEGVPSSRNYEGGFATKLMAKDLNLAKSSAEEVGVKCPLTFEAQDIYSGLCKDGHESKDFSCVFRHYYSGIDEHKGK
;
A
#
# COMPACT_ATOMS: atom_id res chain seq x y z
N ASP A 1 -15.42 3.67 -4.74
CA ASP A 1 -14.96 5.04 -5.02
C ASP A 1 -14.69 5.85 -3.75
N ALA A 2 -14.06 5.28 -2.71
CA ALA A 2 -13.87 5.98 -1.42
C ALA A 2 -12.40 6.05 -0.97
N TYR A 3 -11.46 5.56 -1.79
CA TYR A 3 -10.06 5.38 -1.38
C TYR A 3 -9.10 5.34 -2.58
N ASN A 4 -9.16 6.35 -3.44
CA ASN A 4 -8.28 6.40 -4.62
C ASN A 4 -6.82 6.64 -4.18
N PRO A 5 -5.84 5.81 -4.61
CA PRO A 5 -4.44 5.96 -4.21
C PRO A 5 -3.72 7.13 -4.91
N VAL A 6 -4.31 7.70 -5.96
CA VAL A 6 -3.75 8.79 -6.74
C VAL A 6 -4.00 10.13 -6.03
N PRO A 7 -2.96 10.90 -5.67
CA PRO A 7 -3.13 12.20 -5.06
C PRO A 7 -3.87 13.17 -5.97
N GLY A 8 -4.77 13.97 -5.38
CA GLY A 8 -5.54 15.00 -6.08
C GLY A 8 -6.87 14.55 -6.68
N VAL A 9 -7.12 13.23 -6.80
CA VAL A 9 -8.39 12.71 -7.33
C VAL A 9 -9.55 12.82 -6.34
N MET A 10 -9.28 12.67 -5.05
CA MET A 10 -10.31 12.59 -4.01
C MET A 10 -9.85 13.33 -2.77
N GLU A 11 -10.77 14.08 -2.15
CA GLU A 11 -10.50 14.73 -0.86
C GLU A 11 -10.80 13.80 0.32
N GLY A 12 -10.15 14.03 1.46
CA GLY A 12 -10.41 13.31 2.70
C GLY A 12 -9.78 11.91 2.81
N VAL A 13 -9.15 11.41 1.76
CA VAL A 13 -8.41 10.13 1.74
C VAL A 13 -6.91 10.32 2.01
N PRO A 14 -6.15 9.29 2.41
CA PRO A 14 -4.72 9.47 2.72
C PRO A 14 -3.89 9.99 1.55
N SER A 15 -4.17 9.55 0.32
CA SER A 15 -3.47 10.04 -0.88
C SER A 15 -3.56 11.57 -1.04
N SER A 16 -4.60 12.22 -0.49
CA SER A 16 -4.76 13.67 -0.51
C SER A 16 -3.95 14.42 0.57
N ARG A 17 -3.26 13.70 1.46
CA ARG A 17 -2.52 14.25 2.61
C ARG A 17 -1.18 13.51 2.81
N ASN A 18 -0.43 13.32 1.73
CA ASN A 18 0.88 12.66 1.74
C ASN A 18 0.85 11.25 2.37
N TYR A 19 -0.25 10.52 2.17
CA TYR A 19 -0.49 9.19 2.71
C TYR A 19 -0.44 9.12 4.24
N GLU A 20 -0.74 10.22 4.94
CA GLU A 20 -0.80 10.25 6.40
C GLU A 20 -2.12 9.67 6.94
N GLY A 21 -2.03 8.97 8.08
CA GLY A 21 -3.15 8.26 8.71
C GLY A 21 -3.57 7.03 7.90
N GLY A 22 -4.83 6.60 8.03
CA GLY A 22 -5.33 5.43 7.32
C GLY A 22 -4.86 4.09 7.90
N PHE A 23 -4.62 3.12 7.04
CA PHE A 23 -4.13 1.79 7.41
C PHE A 23 -2.64 1.68 7.10
N ALA A 24 -1.81 1.68 8.16
CA ALA A 24 -0.36 1.74 8.03
C ALA A 24 0.20 0.58 7.19
N THR A 25 1.17 0.90 6.34
CA THR A 25 1.91 -0.03 5.47
C THR A 25 2.52 -1.18 6.27
N LYS A 26 3.01 -0.92 7.50
CA LYS A 26 3.49 -1.97 8.41
C LYS A 26 2.42 -3.00 8.78
N LEU A 27 1.17 -2.55 8.96
CA LEU A 27 0.05 -3.45 9.26
C LEU A 27 -0.31 -4.30 8.04
N MET A 28 -0.29 -3.71 6.84
CA MET A 28 -0.46 -4.45 5.58
C MET A 28 0.65 -5.51 5.40
N ALA A 29 1.91 -5.14 5.62
CA ALA A 29 3.03 -6.09 5.55
C ALA A 29 2.87 -7.23 6.58
N LYS A 30 2.41 -6.93 7.79
CA LYS A 30 2.11 -7.94 8.83
C LYS A 30 1.01 -8.89 8.38
N ASP A 31 -0.11 -8.38 7.85
CA ASP A 31 -1.23 -9.21 7.41
C ASP A 31 -0.84 -10.08 6.20
N LEU A 32 -0.04 -9.57 5.27
CA LEU A 32 0.50 -10.34 4.13
C LEU A 32 1.50 -11.41 4.55
N ASN A 33 2.33 -11.15 5.57
CA ASN A 33 3.19 -12.18 6.16
C ASN A 33 2.37 -13.33 6.75
N LEU A 34 1.28 -13.03 7.46
CA LEU A 34 0.37 -14.06 7.98
C LEU A 34 -0.26 -14.86 6.83
N ALA A 35 -0.75 -14.18 5.79
CA ALA A 35 -1.35 -14.84 4.62
C ALA A 35 -0.34 -15.73 3.87
N LYS A 36 0.91 -15.28 3.71
CA LYS A 36 1.99 -16.06 3.10
C LYS A 36 2.30 -17.31 3.91
N SER A 37 2.49 -17.18 5.23
CA SER A 37 2.77 -18.33 6.11
C SER A 37 1.63 -19.35 6.10
N SER A 38 0.36 -18.91 6.11
CA SER A 38 -0.77 -19.84 6.00
C SER A 38 -0.82 -20.56 4.65
N ALA A 39 -0.51 -19.89 3.54
CA ALA A 39 -0.46 -20.52 2.23
C ALA A 39 0.66 -21.56 2.13
N GLU A 40 1.83 -21.26 2.71
CA GLU A 40 2.96 -22.20 2.81
C GLU A 40 2.62 -23.43 3.65
N GLU A 41 1.93 -23.26 4.78
CA GLU A 41 1.51 -24.34 5.68
C GLU A 41 0.61 -25.37 4.98
N VAL A 42 -0.30 -24.92 4.12
CA VAL A 42 -1.21 -25.80 3.38
C VAL A 42 -0.70 -26.17 1.97
N GLY A 43 0.51 -25.76 1.61
CA GLY A 43 1.13 -26.06 0.31
C GLY A 43 0.44 -25.42 -0.89
N VAL A 44 -0.28 -24.30 -0.71
CA VAL A 44 -0.97 -23.58 -1.78
C VAL A 44 -0.08 -22.47 -2.33
N LYS A 45 0.00 -22.38 -3.66
CA LYS A 45 0.71 -21.27 -4.33
C LYS A 45 -0.18 -20.05 -4.44
N CYS A 46 0.22 -18.95 -3.80
CA CYS A 46 -0.46 -17.66 -3.86
C CYS A 46 0.51 -16.58 -4.40
N PRO A 47 0.82 -16.58 -5.72
CA PRO A 47 1.87 -15.71 -6.28
C PRO A 47 1.61 -14.22 -6.01
N LEU A 48 0.36 -13.77 -6.07
CA LEU A 48 0.01 -12.38 -5.79
C LEU A 48 0.24 -11.98 -4.33
N THR A 49 -0.02 -12.90 -3.38
CA THR A 49 0.24 -12.66 -1.96
C THR A 49 1.74 -12.53 -1.70
N PHE A 50 2.55 -13.35 -2.37
CA PHE A 50 3.98 -13.39 -2.14
C PHE A 50 4.63 -12.12 -2.71
N GLU A 51 4.25 -11.75 -3.93
CA GLU A 51 4.70 -10.50 -4.54
C GLU A 51 4.26 -9.28 -3.71
N ALA A 52 2.99 -9.22 -3.30
CA ALA A 52 2.52 -8.14 -2.44
C ALA A 52 3.30 -8.09 -1.11
N GLN A 53 3.58 -9.23 -0.48
CA GLN A 53 4.35 -9.29 0.76
C GLN A 53 5.76 -8.69 0.57
N ASP A 54 6.43 -9.01 -0.54
CA ASP A 54 7.76 -8.48 -0.85
C ASP A 54 7.70 -6.96 -1.09
N ILE A 55 6.71 -6.47 -1.84
CA ILE A 55 6.49 -5.03 -2.08
C ILE A 55 6.28 -4.27 -0.77
N TYR A 56 5.33 -4.71 0.07
CA TYR A 56 5.01 -4.00 1.32
C TYR A 56 6.13 -4.10 2.36
N SER A 57 6.90 -5.19 2.35
CA SER A 57 8.11 -5.31 3.17
C SER A 57 9.22 -4.39 2.70
N GLY A 58 9.38 -4.21 1.38
CA GLY A 58 10.29 -3.23 0.78
C GLY A 58 9.93 -1.80 1.20
N LEU A 59 8.66 -1.41 1.05
CA LEU A 59 8.17 -0.10 1.49
C LEU A 59 8.47 0.21 2.97
N CYS A 60 8.30 -0.79 3.85
CA CYS A 60 8.64 -0.62 5.26
C CYS A 60 10.15 -0.40 5.48
N LYS A 61 11.02 -1.06 4.69
CA LYS A 61 12.47 -0.86 4.77
C LYS A 61 12.89 0.51 4.22
N ASP A 62 12.14 1.04 3.28
CA ASP A 62 12.36 2.34 2.66
C ASP A 62 11.84 3.52 3.51
N GLY A 63 11.32 3.25 4.72
CA GLY A 63 10.86 4.29 5.65
C GLY A 63 9.40 4.72 5.48
N HIS A 64 8.58 3.93 4.77
CA HIS A 64 7.16 4.20 4.57
C HIS A 64 6.25 3.41 5.53
N GLU A 65 6.78 2.84 6.60
CA GLU A 65 6.04 1.90 7.45
C GLU A 65 4.80 2.52 8.13
N SER A 66 4.84 3.83 8.40
CA SER A 66 3.77 4.60 9.05
C SER A 66 2.76 5.20 8.07
N LYS A 67 3.10 5.26 6.78
CA LYS A 67 2.20 5.76 5.74
C LYS A 67 1.07 4.78 5.50
N ASP A 68 -0.06 5.29 5.03
CA ASP A 68 -1.13 4.47 4.52
C ASP A 68 -0.64 3.51 3.42
N PHE A 69 -1.17 2.29 3.39
CA PHE A 69 -0.78 1.24 2.45
C PHE A 69 -0.93 1.68 0.98
N SER A 70 -1.85 2.61 0.67
CA SER A 70 -2.01 3.16 -0.68
C SER A 70 -0.79 3.95 -1.18
N CYS A 71 0.19 4.24 -0.31
CA CYS A 71 1.47 4.87 -0.70
C CYS A 71 2.29 4.02 -1.68
N VAL A 72 1.99 2.71 -1.80
CA VAL A 72 2.56 1.83 -2.84
C VAL A 72 2.41 2.42 -4.25
N PHE A 73 1.38 3.23 -4.49
CA PHE A 73 1.23 3.94 -5.74
C PHE A 73 2.44 4.83 -6.05
N ARG A 74 2.95 5.60 -5.07
CA ARG A 74 4.12 6.47 -5.28
C ARG A 74 5.44 5.74 -5.43
N HIS A 75 5.52 4.52 -4.92
CA HIS A 75 6.68 3.67 -5.14
C HIS A 75 6.85 3.30 -6.63
N TYR A 76 5.74 3.12 -7.35
CA TYR A 76 5.77 2.77 -8.78
C TYR A 76 5.48 3.93 -9.72
N TYR A 77 4.79 4.97 -9.25
CA TYR A 77 4.40 6.12 -10.05
C TYR A 77 4.96 7.42 -9.47
N SER A 78 6.00 7.93 -10.13
CA SER A 78 6.65 9.21 -9.82
C SER A 78 6.11 10.39 -10.65
N GLY A 79 4.99 10.21 -11.36
CA GLY A 79 4.38 11.26 -12.18
C GLY A 79 3.66 12.32 -11.34
N ILE A 80 3.04 13.28 -12.02
CA ILE A 80 2.36 14.40 -11.37
C ILE A 80 1.10 13.95 -10.62
N ASP A 81 0.80 14.66 -9.53
CA ASP A 81 -0.49 14.61 -8.84
C ASP A 81 -1.58 15.06 -9.80
N GLU A 82 -2.76 14.45 -9.70
CA GLU A 82 -3.91 14.95 -10.44
C GLU A 82 -4.25 16.35 -9.92
N HIS A 83 -4.51 17.27 -10.83
CA HIS A 83 -5.01 18.57 -10.43
C HIS A 83 -6.33 18.37 -9.69
N LYS A 84 -6.50 19.04 -8.55
CA LYS A 84 -7.80 19.14 -7.90
C LYS A 84 -8.80 19.55 -8.97
N GLY A 85 -9.65 18.61 -9.39
CA GLY A 85 -10.76 18.92 -10.28
C GLY A 85 -11.51 20.09 -9.67
N LYS A 86 -11.77 21.11 -10.48
CA LYS A 86 -12.63 22.25 -10.10
C LYS A 86 -13.95 21.76 -9.53
#